data_AF-X1KR39-F1
#
_entry.id   AF-X1KR39-F1
#
_cell.length_a   1.000
_cell.length_b   1.000
_cell.length_c   1.000
_cell.angle_alpha   90.00
_cell.angle_beta   90.00
_cell.angle_gamma   90.00
#
_symmetry.space_group_name_H-M   'P 1'
#
loop_
_entity.id
_entity.type
_entity.pdbx_description
1 polymer ?
#
loop_
_entity_poly.entity_id
_entity_poly.type
_entity_poly.pdbx_seq_one_letter_code
_entity_poly.pdbx_strand_id
1 'polypeptide(L)'
;EYLYNAALSFNKTKDWEKSIEALENIINNYNDSEYFDDASYLLFNTYIYKATELASNLKYVESVEEFLKILDLEVQNNSYNKIPDYKKRKVFHSIPPNTLKSIARDKYNSGSYKKALFLYEIIVEYNPELEEEINPLLIDSKLKLIASSNYNSLVPAVPERKFWGPEKSILIIENNTEFDLTVYLKGPEYKIIKVEKNSTSDEIKINAGTYEAASELSNADILPYYGEVTYEEGQKYREEYPISD
;
A
#
# COMPACT_ATOMS: atom_id res chain seq x y z
N GLU A 1 -33.85 -6.09 5.76
CA GLU A 1 -34.38 -5.13 6.75
C GLU A 1 -34.10 -5.47 8.22
N TYR A 2 -34.66 -6.56 8.79
CA TYR A 2 -34.54 -6.84 10.24
C TYR A 2 -33.09 -6.86 10.77
N LEU A 3 -32.19 -7.60 10.11
CA LEU A 3 -30.77 -7.68 10.49
C LEU A 3 -30.09 -6.31 10.43
N TYR A 4 -30.43 -5.49 9.44
CA TYR A 4 -29.85 -4.16 9.26
C TYR A 4 -30.31 -3.21 10.38
N ASN A 5 -31.60 -3.22 10.71
CA ASN A 5 -32.14 -2.46 11.83
C ASN A 5 -31.55 -2.91 13.18
N ALA A 6 -31.31 -4.22 13.36
CA ALA A 6 -30.62 -4.74 14.54
C ALA A 6 -29.17 -4.23 14.61
N ALA A 7 -28.42 -4.28 13.50
CA ALA A 7 -27.07 -3.75 13.41
C ALA A 7 -27.00 -2.25 13.75
N LEU A 8 -27.94 -1.45 13.24
CA LEU A 8 -28.06 -0.02 13.59
C LEU A 8 -28.30 0.17 15.10
N SER A 9 -29.13 -0.66 15.71
CA SER A 9 -29.40 -0.62 17.15
C SER A 9 -28.13 -0.98 17.95
N PHE A 10 -27.44 -2.06 17.57
CA PHE A 10 -26.18 -2.47 18.21
C PHE A 10 -25.08 -1.41 18.07
N ASN A 11 -24.94 -0.77 16.91
CA ASN A 11 -24.02 0.36 16.72
C ASN A 11 -24.35 1.52 17.68
N LYS A 12 -25.64 1.87 17.84
CA LYS A 12 -26.07 2.93 18.78
C LYS A 12 -25.72 2.59 20.23
N THR A 13 -25.83 1.33 20.62
CA THR A 13 -25.47 0.86 21.97
C THR A 13 -24.00 0.48 22.13
N LYS A 14 -23.18 0.68 21.08
CA LYS A 14 -21.75 0.29 21.03
C LYS A 14 -21.50 -1.22 21.23
N ASP A 15 -22.48 -2.06 20.90
CA ASP A 15 -22.31 -3.51 20.88
C ASP A 15 -21.69 -3.89 19.52
N TRP A 16 -20.40 -3.55 19.36
CA TRP A 16 -19.70 -3.64 18.09
C TRP A 16 -19.70 -5.05 17.52
N GLU A 17 -19.55 -6.08 18.35
CA GLU A 17 -19.46 -7.47 17.89
C GLU A 17 -20.79 -7.96 17.31
N LYS A 18 -21.91 -7.72 18.01
CA LYS A 18 -23.21 -8.09 17.45
C LYS A 18 -23.56 -7.28 16.21
N SER A 19 -23.11 -6.03 16.14
CA SER A 19 -23.29 -5.25 14.92
C SER A 19 -22.48 -5.83 13.77
N ILE A 20 -21.21 -6.18 13.98
CA ILE A 20 -20.35 -6.78 12.96
C ILE A 20 -20.96 -8.10 12.48
N GLU A 21 -21.36 -8.97 13.40
CA GLU A 21 -22.00 -10.26 13.08
C GLU A 21 -23.25 -10.09 12.21
N ALA A 22 -24.13 -9.16 12.58
CA ALA A 22 -25.35 -8.89 11.81
C ALA A 22 -25.03 -8.34 10.41
N LEU A 23 -24.02 -7.49 10.27
CA LEU A 23 -23.62 -6.87 9.00
C LEU A 23 -22.92 -7.87 8.07
N GLU A 24 -21.99 -8.67 8.60
CA GLU A 24 -21.34 -9.75 7.86
C GLU A 24 -22.36 -10.78 7.38
N ASN A 25 -23.40 -11.08 8.17
CA ASN A 25 -24.48 -11.97 7.75
C ASN A 25 -25.27 -11.39 6.55
N ILE A 26 -25.57 -10.10 6.54
CA ILE A 26 -26.21 -9.44 5.40
C ILE A 26 -25.30 -9.56 4.15
N ILE A 27 -24.03 -9.21 4.29
CA ILE A 27 -23.07 -9.17 3.17
C ILE A 27 -22.83 -10.56 2.59
N ASN A 28 -22.67 -11.58 3.44
CA ASN A 28 -22.27 -12.92 3.00
C ASN A 28 -23.46 -13.77 2.52
N ASN A 29 -24.65 -13.59 3.10
CA ASN A 29 -25.80 -14.46 2.83
C ASN A 29 -26.94 -13.79 2.06
N TYR A 30 -26.93 -12.46 1.92
CA TYR A 30 -27.99 -11.67 1.28
C TYR A 30 -27.39 -10.57 0.40
N ASN A 31 -26.50 -10.95 -0.51
CA ASN A 31 -25.77 -10.01 -1.37
C ASN A 31 -26.64 -9.32 -2.44
N ASP A 32 -27.84 -9.82 -2.69
CA ASP A 32 -28.87 -9.26 -3.56
C ASP A 32 -29.86 -8.33 -2.81
N SER A 33 -29.71 -8.22 -1.50
CA SER A 33 -30.53 -7.35 -0.65
C SER A 33 -30.32 -5.88 -0.99
N GLU A 34 -31.40 -5.09 -0.97
CA GLU A 34 -31.33 -3.62 -1.05
C GLU A 34 -30.48 -2.99 0.06
N TYR A 35 -30.25 -3.72 1.16
CA TYR A 35 -29.43 -3.28 2.29
C TYR A 35 -27.94 -3.65 2.15
N PHE A 36 -27.52 -4.30 1.08
CA PHE A 36 -26.15 -4.80 0.93
C PHE A 36 -25.11 -3.66 0.96
N ASP A 37 -25.33 -2.60 0.18
CA ASP A 37 -24.42 -1.45 0.11
C ASP A 37 -24.38 -0.69 1.44
N ASP A 38 -25.55 -0.46 2.03
CA ASP A 38 -25.69 0.19 3.33
C ASP A 38 -25.05 -0.61 4.47
N ALA A 39 -25.20 -1.94 4.46
CA ALA A 39 -24.57 -2.83 5.43
C ALA A 39 -23.05 -2.83 5.28
N SER A 40 -22.55 -2.83 4.04
CA SER A 40 -21.11 -2.76 3.74
C SER A 40 -20.50 -1.44 4.20
N TYR A 41 -21.18 -0.33 3.93
CA TYR A 41 -20.78 0.99 4.43
C TYR A 41 -20.81 1.06 5.96
N LEU A 42 -21.84 0.49 6.60
CA LEU A 42 -21.93 0.46 8.05
C LEU A 42 -20.86 -0.44 8.67
N LEU A 43 -20.53 -1.59 8.06
CA LEU A 43 -19.47 -2.50 8.54
C LEU A 43 -18.11 -1.81 8.52
N PHE A 44 -17.79 -1.14 7.39
CA PHE A 44 -16.59 -0.32 7.26
C PHE A 44 -16.45 0.67 8.42
N ASN A 45 -17.52 1.41 8.74
CA ASN A 45 -17.48 2.37 9.84
C ASN A 45 -17.42 1.70 11.22
N THR A 46 -18.07 0.56 11.39
CA THR A 46 -18.11 -0.18 12.67
C THR A 46 -16.71 -0.67 13.05
N TYR A 47 -15.92 -1.20 12.10
CA TYR A 47 -14.52 -1.55 12.35
C TYR A 47 -13.70 -0.33 12.82
N ILE A 48 -13.90 0.84 12.21
CA ILE A 48 -13.20 2.08 12.61
C ILE A 48 -13.61 2.53 14.01
N TYR A 49 -14.91 2.47 14.34
CA TYR A 49 -15.39 2.85 15.68
C TYR A 49 -14.84 1.93 16.75
N LYS A 50 -14.89 0.61 16.53
CA LYS A 50 -14.31 -0.37 17.44
C LYS A 50 -12.79 -0.20 17.58
N ALA A 51 -12.06 -0.03 16.48
CA ALA A 51 -10.63 0.26 16.50
C ALA A 51 -10.29 1.52 17.28
N THR A 52 -11.06 2.60 17.10
CA THR A 52 -10.89 3.87 17.83
C THR A 52 -11.09 3.69 19.33
N GLU A 53 -12.12 2.93 19.74
CA GLU A 53 -12.37 2.63 21.15
C GLU A 53 -11.25 1.78 21.76
N LEU A 54 -10.75 0.79 21.04
CA LEU A 54 -9.62 -0.04 21.46
C LEU A 54 -8.34 0.80 21.63
N ALA A 55 -8.03 1.69 20.68
CA ALA A 55 -6.89 2.60 20.77
C ALA A 55 -6.99 3.52 21.99
N SER A 56 -8.18 4.08 22.24
CA SER A 56 -8.45 4.94 23.40
C SER A 56 -8.26 4.21 24.74
N ASN A 57 -8.42 2.89 24.74
CA ASN A 57 -8.20 2.02 25.88
C ASN A 57 -6.78 1.40 25.93
N LEU A 58 -5.84 1.93 25.13
CA LEU A 58 -4.44 1.46 25.04
C LEU A 58 -4.29 0.01 24.52
N LYS A 59 -5.35 -0.57 23.95
CA LYS A 59 -5.34 -1.90 23.31
C LYS A 59 -4.90 -1.77 21.85
N TYR A 60 -3.64 -1.39 21.66
CA TYR A 60 -3.13 -0.98 20.34
C TYR A 60 -3.08 -2.12 19.33
N VAL A 61 -2.68 -3.32 19.75
CA VAL A 61 -2.61 -4.47 18.84
C VAL A 61 -4.02 -4.79 18.33
N GLU A 62 -4.98 -4.97 19.23
CA GLU A 62 -6.36 -5.26 18.88
C GLU A 62 -7.00 -4.14 18.05
N SER A 63 -6.67 -2.88 18.35
CA SER A 63 -7.11 -1.72 17.58
C SER A 63 -6.66 -1.76 16.13
N VAL A 64 -5.37 -2.03 15.89
CA VAL A 64 -4.80 -2.13 14.54
C VAL A 64 -5.37 -3.34 13.81
N GLU A 65 -5.45 -4.50 14.46
CA GLU A 65 -6.04 -5.71 13.88
C GLU A 65 -7.48 -5.48 13.41
N GLU A 66 -8.29 -4.81 14.24
CA GLU A 66 -9.67 -4.50 13.90
C GLU A 66 -9.76 -3.53 12.71
N PHE A 67 -8.91 -2.50 12.68
CA PHE A 67 -8.87 -1.57 11.55
C PHE A 67 -8.45 -2.28 10.25
N LEU A 68 -7.47 -3.17 10.31
CA LEU A 68 -6.94 -3.84 9.13
C LEU A 68 -7.95 -4.77 8.44
N LYS A 69 -9.03 -5.19 9.11
CA LYS A 69 -10.15 -5.93 8.48
C LYS A 69 -10.79 -5.17 7.33
N ILE A 70 -10.74 -3.83 7.37
CA ILE A 70 -11.24 -2.96 6.29
C ILE A 70 -10.53 -3.26 4.96
N LEU A 71 -9.27 -3.70 4.99
CA LEU A 71 -8.49 -4.00 3.79
C LEU A 71 -8.92 -5.31 3.12
N ASP A 72 -9.72 -6.13 3.80
CA ASP A 72 -10.28 -7.39 3.29
C ASP A 72 -11.72 -7.20 2.77
N LEU A 73 -12.32 -6.03 2.94
CA LEU A 73 -13.67 -5.73 2.45
C LEU A 73 -13.65 -5.48 0.93
N GLU A 74 -14.26 -6.39 0.16
CA GLU A 74 -14.33 -6.29 -1.31
C GLU A 74 -15.29 -5.19 -1.82
N VAL A 75 -16.31 -4.86 -1.02
CA VAL A 75 -17.53 -4.17 -1.49
C VAL A 75 -17.33 -2.71 -1.92
N GLN A 76 -16.20 -2.09 -1.61
CA GLN A 76 -16.00 -0.66 -1.93
C GLN A 76 -14.86 -0.39 -2.92
N ASN A 77 -14.26 -1.42 -3.51
CA ASN A 77 -13.09 -1.25 -4.37
C ASN A 77 -12.04 -0.35 -3.65
N ASN A 78 -11.91 -0.59 -2.34
CA ASN A 78 -11.16 0.24 -1.40
C ASN A 78 -9.67 -0.07 -1.58
N SER A 79 -9.07 0.59 -2.56
CA SER A 79 -7.69 1.02 -2.36
C SER A 79 -7.64 1.74 -1.02
N TYR A 80 -6.70 1.38 -0.14
CA TYR A 80 -6.57 1.99 1.18
C TYR A 80 -6.38 3.52 1.11
N ASN A 81 -5.95 4.04 -0.05
CA ASN A 81 -5.89 5.46 -0.40
C ASN A 81 -7.27 6.15 -0.37
N LYS A 82 -8.38 5.40 -0.42
CA LYS A 82 -9.74 5.92 -0.29
C LYS A 82 -10.20 6.10 1.15
N ILE A 83 -9.46 5.57 2.14
CA ILE A 83 -9.79 5.77 3.55
C ILE A 83 -9.45 7.21 3.94
N PRO A 84 -10.44 8.04 4.35
CA PRO A 84 -10.18 9.43 4.72
C PRO A 84 -9.14 9.56 5.83
N ASP A 85 -8.21 10.52 5.69
CA ASP A 85 -7.12 10.76 6.64
C ASP A 85 -7.63 10.93 8.09
N TYR A 86 -8.71 11.69 8.30
CA TYR A 86 -9.27 11.87 9.63
C TYR A 86 -9.72 10.56 10.30
N LYS A 87 -10.09 9.52 9.52
CA LYS A 87 -10.43 8.20 10.06
C LYS A 87 -9.18 7.41 10.43
N LYS A 88 -8.14 7.48 9.59
CA LYS A 88 -6.82 6.90 9.89
C LYS A 88 -6.26 7.52 11.19
N ARG A 89 -6.25 8.86 11.30
CA ARG A 89 -5.75 9.58 12.47
C ARG A 89 -6.43 9.19 13.78
N LYS A 90 -7.75 8.97 13.78
CA LYS A 90 -8.50 8.55 15.00
C LYS A 90 -7.97 7.27 15.63
N VAL A 91 -7.38 6.39 14.82
CA VAL A 91 -6.87 5.10 15.26
C VAL A 91 -5.36 5.16 15.49
N PHE A 92 -4.61 5.65 14.49
CA PHE A 92 -3.16 5.49 14.47
C PHE A 92 -2.38 6.61 15.16
N HIS A 93 -2.95 7.81 15.31
CA HIS A 93 -2.19 8.98 15.81
C HIS A 93 -1.65 8.78 17.23
N SER A 94 -2.35 8.04 18.08
CA SER A 94 -1.93 7.77 19.47
C SER A 94 -1.05 6.52 19.61
N ILE A 95 -0.85 5.74 18.55
CA ILE A 95 -0.13 4.47 18.62
C ILE A 95 1.37 4.72 18.41
N PRO A 96 2.24 4.25 19.33
CA PRO A 96 3.68 4.41 19.17
C PRO A 96 4.21 3.78 17.86
N PRO A 97 5.12 4.44 17.12
CA PRO A 97 5.65 3.92 15.86
C PRO A 97 6.29 2.53 15.99
N ASN A 98 6.98 2.26 17.10
CA ASN A 98 7.57 0.94 17.37
C ASN A 98 6.53 -0.17 17.52
N THR A 99 5.35 0.15 18.07
CA THR A 99 4.22 -0.79 18.16
C THR A 99 3.68 -1.09 16.76
N LEU A 100 3.45 -0.05 15.94
CA LEU A 100 3.02 -0.23 14.55
C LEU A 100 4.04 -1.03 13.74
N LYS A 101 5.34 -0.75 13.92
CA LYS A 101 6.42 -1.46 13.25
C LYS A 101 6.45 -2.95 13.61
N SER A 102 6.21 -3.29 14.89
CA SER A 102 6.10 -4.69 15.32
C SER A 102 4.93 -5.39 14.64
N ILE A 103 3.75 -4.77 14.65
CA ILE A 103 2.55 -5.34 14.02
C ILE A 103 2.74 -5.47 12.51
N ALA A 104 3.31 -4.47 11.84
CA ALA A 104 3.62 -4.50 10.41
C ALA A 104 4.57 -5.66 10.06
N ARG A 105 5.57 -5.91 10.90
CA ARG A 105 6.48 -7.05 10.75
C ARG A 105 5.77 -8.38 10.91
N ASP A 106 4.85 -8.50 11.88
CA ASP A 106 4.06 -9.72 12.05
C ASP A 106 3.15 -9.98 10.83
N LYS A 107 2.57 -8.93 10.25
CA LYS A 107 1.83 -9.01 8.98
C LYS A 107 2.72 -9.43 7.81
N TYR A 108 3.91 -8.87 7.72
CA TYR A 108 4.88 -9.28 6.70
C TYR A 108 5.24 -10.77 6.83
N ASN A 109 5.60 -11.21 8.04
CA ASN A 109 6.04 -12.59 8.31
C ASN A 109 4.94 -13.63 8.08
N SER A 110 3.67 -13.23 8.21
CA SER A 110 2.50 -14.05 7.92
C SER A 110 2.05 -14.00 6.46
N GLY A 111 2.78 -13.32 5.58
CA GLY A 111 2.45 -13.18 4.16
C GLY A 111 1.36 -12.16 3.85
N SER A 112 0.87 -11.42 4.86
CA SER A 112 -0.12 -10.34 4.69
C SER A 112 0.54 -9.05 4.20
N TYR A 113 1.20 -9.09 3.04
CA TYR A 113 2.02 -7.98 2.52
C TYR A 113 1.24 -6.68 2.31
N LYS A 114 -0.03 -6.76 1.88
CA LYS A 114 -0.93 -5.59 1.75
C LYS A 114 -1.12 -4.86 3.09
N LYS A 115 -1.32 -5.61 4.18
CA LYS A 115 -1.51 -5.07 5.54
C LYS A 115 -0.20 -4.51 6.08
N ALA A 116 0.92 -5.20 5.84
CA ALA A 116 2.24 -4.73 6.23
C ALA A 116 2.60 -3.41 5.52
N LEU A 117 2.43 -3.36 4.20
CA LEU A 117 2.65 -2.17 3.38
C LEU A 117 1.86 -0.96 3.88
N PHE A 118 0.55 -1.14 4.09
CA PHE A 118 -0.32 -0.11 4.63
C PHE A 118 0.21 0.46 5.97
N LEU A 119 0.63 -0.41 6.88
CA LEU A 119 1.16 0.04 8.17
C LEU A 119 2.50 0.78 8.03
N TYR A 120 3.39 0.35 7.14
CA TYR A 120 4.64 1.08 6.88
C TYR A 120 4.38 2.47 6.29
N GLU A 121 3.42 2.60 5.37
CA GLU A 121 3.00 3.90 4.84
C GLU A 121 2.41 4.79 5.95
N ILE A 122 1.56 4.25 6.83
CA ILE A 122 1.04 4.99 8.00
C ILE A 122 2.17 5.48 8.92
N ILE A 123 3.19 4.66 9.15
CA ILE A 123 4.33 5.06 10.00
C ILE A 123 5.04 6.26 9.37
N VAL A 124 5.36 6.20 8.08
CA VAL A 124 6.04 7.31 7.36
C VAL A 124 5.15 8.55 7.26
N GLU A 125 3.86 8.38 6.97
CA GLU A 125 2.89 9.49 6.85
C GLU A 125 2.81 10.32 8.13
N TYR A 126 2.86 9.68 9.30
CA TYR A 126 2.77 10.37 10.59
C TYR A 126 4.12 10.62 11.28
N ASN A 127 5.20 10.02 10.79
CA ASN A 127 6.55 10.16 11.34
C ASN A 127 7.56 10.23 10.16
N PRO A 128 7.57 11.32 9.37
CA PRO A 128 8.41 11.42 8.17
C PRO A 128 9.91 11.24 8.44
N GLU A 129 10.36 11.54 9.67
CA GLU A 129 11.74 11.33 10.10
C GLU A 129 12.16 9.85 10.11
N LEU A 130 11.21 8.91 10.11
CA LEU A 130 11.45 7.47 10.06
C LEU A 130 11.50 6.93 8.61
N GLU A 131 11.33 7.77 7.59
CA GLU A 131 11.26 7.35 6.20
C GLU A 131 12.47 6.51 5.77
N GLU A 132 13.69 6.94 6.09
CA GLU A 132 14.91 6.20 5.73
C GLU A 132 14.96 4.80 6.37
N GLU A 133 14.50 4.68 7.62
CA GLU A 133 14.46 3.41 8.35
C GLU A 133 13.36 2.46 7.83
N ILE A 134 12.22 3.02 7.41
CA ILE A 134 11.03 2.26 7.01
C ILE A 134 11.03 1.91 5.52
N ASN A 135 11.63 2.74 4.67
CA ASN A 135 11.65 2.55 3.22
C ASN A 135 12.10 1.15 2.77
N PRO A 136 13.16 0.54 3.33
CA PRO A 136 13.53 -0.83 2.97
C PRO A 136 12.41 -1.85 3.22
N LEU A 137 11.67 -1.70 4.33
CA LEU A 137 10.56 -2.59 4.70
C LEU A 137 9.32 -2.35 3.82
N LEU A 138 9.07 -1.09 3.47
CA LEU A 138 8.00 -0.68 2.58
C LEU A 138 8.24 -1.24 1.17
N ILE A 139 9.44 -1.01 0.61
CA ILE A 139 9.85 -1.53 -0.70
C ILE A 139 9.72 -3.05 -0.73
N ASP A 140 10.27 -3.74 0.27
CA ASP A 140 10.24 -5.20 0.28
C ASP A 140 8.80 -5.75 0.38
N SER A 141 7.95 -5.13 1.21
CA SER A 141 6.52 -5.48 1.27
C SER A 141 5.80 -5.24 -0.05
N LYS A 142 6.13 -4.14 -0.75
CA LYS A 142 5.55 -3.80 -2.04
C LYS A 142 5.95 -4.80 -3.13
N LEU A 143 7.24 -5.11 -3.23
CA LEU A 143 7.76 -6.09 -4.18
C LEU A 143 7.14 -7.47 -3.95
N LYS A 144 7.03 -7.91 -2.69
CA LYS A 144 6.34 -9.17 -2.35
C LYS A 144 4.86 -9.16 -2.71
N LEU A 145 4.16 -8.04 -2.50
CA LEU A 145 2.76 -7.90 -2.89
C LEU A 145 2.60 -8.03 -4.41
N ILE A 146 3.42 -7.33 -5.20
CA ILE A 146 3.38 -7.40 -6.67
C ILE A 146 3.77 -8.79 -7.18
N ALA A 147 4.82 -9.39 -6.62
CA ALA A 147 5.26 -10.73 -7.01
C ALA A 147 4.21 -11.82 -6.72
N SER A 148 3.26 -11.55 -5.81
CA SER A 148 2.16 -12.45 -5.47
C SER A 148 0.88 -12.24 -6.31
N SER A 149 0.87 -11.24 -7.19
CA SER A 149 -0.27 -10.90 -8.07
C SER A 149 0.12 -11.01 -9.55
N ASN A 150 -0.80 -10.61 -10.45
CA ASN A 150 -0.49 -10.54 -11.88
C ASN A 150 0.37 -9.31 -12.15
N TYR A 151 1.43 -9.47 -12.95
CA TYR A 151 2.35 -8.41 -13.34
C TYR A 151 2.85 -8.61 -14.77
N ASN A 152 3.30 -7.52 -15.39
CA ASN A 152 4.08 -7.54 -16.62
C ASN A 152 5.57 -7.75 -16.29
N SER A 153 6.31 -8.49 -17.11
CA SER A 153 7.75 -8.61 -16.90
C SER A 153 8.45 -7.28 -17.20
N LEU A 154 9.37 -6.88 -16.33
CA LEU A 154 10.28 -5.77 -16.64
C LEU A 154 11.16 -6.12 -17.85
N VAL A 155 11.34 -5.14 -18.73
CA VAL A 155 12.27 -5.24 -19.86
C VAL A 155 13.69 -5.00 -19.33
N PRO A 156 14.70 -5.75 -19.79
CA PRO A 156 16.09 -5.49 -19.41
C PRO A 156 16.51 -4.05 -19.78
N ALA A 157 17.18 -3.37 -18.85
CA ALA A 157 17.69 -2.02 -19.08
C ALA A 157 18.78 -2.02 -20.17
N VAL A 158 18.63 -1.12 -21.15
CA VAL A 158 19.59 -0.94 -22.24
C VAL A 158 20.43 0.32 -21.97
N PRO A 159 21.78 0.22 -21.93
CA PRO A 159 22.63 1.38 -21.67
C PRO A 159 22.61 2.35 -22.86
N GLU A 160 22.37 3.63 -22.58
CA GLU A 160 22.38 4.72 -23.55
C GLU A 160 23.80 5.26 -23.77
N ARG A 161 24.57 5.45 -22.70
CA ARG A 161 25.89 6.09 -22.75
C ARG A 161 26.77 5.70 -21.57
N LYS A 162 28.09 5.70 -21.79
CA LYS A 162 29.09 5.60 -20.70
C LYS A 162 29.35 6.95 -20.03
N PHE A 163 29.63 6.93 -18.74
CA PHE A 163 30.15 8.05 -17.96
C PHE A 163 31.24 7.59 -17.00
N TRP A 164 32.04 8.53 -16.48
CA TRP A 164 33.00 8.22 -15.43
C TRP A 164 32.36 8.41 -14.06
N GLY A 165 32.16 7.32 -13.33
CA GLY A 165 31.63 7.31 -11.98
C GLY A 165 31.82 5.94 -11.35
N PRO A 166 32.86 5.74 -10.53
CA PRO A 166 33.15 4.44 -9.97
C PRO A 166 32.00 3.96 -9.08
N GLU A 167 31.65 2.68 -9.18
CA GLU A 167 30.56 2.01 -8.45
C GLU A 167 29.15 2.60 -8.66
N LYS A 168 28.96 3.52 -9.62
CA LYS A 168 27.69 4.22 -9.84
C LYS A 168 27.12 3.94 -11.23
N SER A 169 25.79 4.03 -11.30
CA SER A 169 25.02 4.12 -12.54
C SER A 169 24.14 5.38 -12.51
N ILE A 170 23.69 5.84 -13.68
CA ILE A 170 22.72 6.93 -13.83
C ILE A 170 21.46 6.39 -14.49
N LEU A 171 20.31 6.66 -13.88
CA LEU A 171 19.00 6.34 -14.42
C LEU A 171 18.25 7.62 -14.79
N ILE A 172 17.68 7.65 -16.00
CA ILE A 172 16.66 8.61 -16.41
C ILE A 172 15.39 7.83 -16.73
N ILE A 173 14.27 8.25 -16.16
CA ILE A 173 12.97 7.62 -16.39
C ILE A 173 12.07 8.61 -17.13
N GLU A 174 11.54 8.18 -18.27
CA GLU A 174 10.54 8.91 -19.04
C GLU A 174 9.16 8.30 -18.82
N ASN A 175 8.27 9.04 -18.15
CA ASN A 175 6.89 8.67 -17.96
C ASN A 175 6.04 9.36 -19.02
N ASN A 176 5.80 8.69 -20.15
CA ASN A 176 4.93 9.18 -21.22
C ASN A 176 3.45 8.78 -21.01
N THR A 177 3.08 8.35 -19.81
CA THR A 177 1.70 7.99 -19.48
C THR A 177 0.93 9.17 -18.91
N GLU A 178 -0.41 9.07 -18.90
CA GLU A 178 -1.29 10.04 -18.23
C GLU A 178 -1.42 9.84 -16.72
N PHE A 179 -0.64 8.90 -16.15
CA PHE A 179 -0.68 8.52 -14.73
C PHE A 179 0.69 8.76 -14.07
N ASP A 180 0.70 9.00 -12.76
CA ASP A 180 1.96 9.12 -12.03
C ASP A 180 2.62 7.75 -11.91
N LEU A 181 3.93 7.69 -12.08
CA LEU A 181 4.74 6.48 -12.04
C LEU A 181 5.52 6.41 -10.73
N THR A 182 5.50 5.25 -10.07
CA THR A 182 6.38 4.95 -8.94
C THR A 182 7.22 3.71 -9.25
N VAL A 183 8.54 3.83 -9.09
CA VAL A 183 9.51 2.73 -9.26
C VAL A 183 10.12 2.39 -7.90
N TYR A 184 10.14 1.11 -7.58
CA TYR A 184 10.70 0.53 -6.37
C TYR A 184 11.94 -0.29 -6.72
N LEU A 185 13.06 0.01 -6.08
CA LEU A 185 14.34 -0.67 -6.29
C LEU A 185 14.83 -1.29 -4.98
N LYS A 186 15.19 -2.58 -5.03
CA LYS A 186 15.83 -3.31 -3.94
C LYS A 186 17.09 -4.02 -4.45
N GLY A 187 18.25 -3.63 -3.94
CA GLY A 187 19.53 -4.23 -4.33
C GLY A 187 20.69 -3.62 -3.56
N PRO A 188 21.76 -3.15 -4.25
CA PRO A 188 22.86 -2.39 -3.64
C PRO A 188 22.43 -1.16 -2.82
N GLU A 189 21.23 -0.63 -3.09
CA GLU A 189 20.52 0.31 -2.23
C GLU A 189 19.00 0.08 -2.35
N TYR A 190 18.24 0.75 -1.49
CA TYR A 190 16.78 0.78 -1.52
C TYR A 190 16.34 2.15 -1.99
N LYS A 191 15.50 2.21 -3.02
CA LYS A 191 15.08 3.50 -3.59
C LYS A 191 13.64 3.47 -4.08
N ILE A 192 12.91 4.54 -3.77
CA ILE A 192 11.60 4.83 -4.35
C ILE A 192 11.78 6.05 -5.25
N ILE A 193 11.39 5.92 -6.51
CA ILE A 193 11.48 7.00 -7.50
C ILE A 193 10.06 7.32 -7.95
N LYS A 194 9.66 8.58 -7.86
CA LYS A 194 8.35 9.06 -8.31
C LYS A 194 8.57 9.97 -9.52
N VAL A 195 7.82 9.72 -10.59
CA VAL A 195 7.88 10.48 -11.84
C VAL A 195 6.45 10.87 -12.20
N GLU A 196 6.20 12.18 -12.25
CA GLU A 196 4.87 12.70 -12.60
C GLU A 196 4.46 12.26 -14.01
N LYS A 197 3.16 12.18 -14.26
CA LYS A 197 2.64 11.92 -15.61
C LYS A 197 3.21 12.88 -16.67
N ASN A 198 3.41 12.37 -17.89
CA ASN A 198 3.95 13.13 -19.02
C ASN A 198 5.24 13.92 -18.69
N SER A 199 6.13 13.33 -17.89
CA SER A 199 7.36 13.98 -17.43
C SER A 199 8.58 13.06 -17.49
N THR A 200 9.76 13.66 -17.45
CA THR A 200 11.05 12.97 -17.39
C THR A 200 11.70 13.28 -16.04
N SER A 201 12.24 12.26 -15.38
CA SER A 201 13.00 12.46 -14.15
C SER A 201 14.32 13.21 -14.41
N ASP A 202 14.85 13.86 -13.38
CA ASP A 202 16.26 14.25 -13.37
C ASP A 202 17.19 13.02 -13.48
N GLU A 203 18.50 13.25 -13.65
CA GLU A 203 19.49 12.17 -13.58
C GLU A 203 19.59 11.60 -12.16
N ILE A 204 19.14 10.36 -12.00
CA ILE A 204 19.13 9.66 -10.71
C ILE A 204 20.40 8.84 -10.61
N LYS A 205 21.32 9.26 -9.75
CA LYS A 205 22.49 8.45 -9.42
C LYS A 205 22.09 7.31 -8.50
N ILE A 206 22.52 6.10 -8.85
CA ILE A 206 22.33 4.89 -8.06
C ILE A 206 23.64 4.09 -7.93
N ASN A 207 23.71 3.20 -6.94
CA ASN A 207 24.77 2.19 -6.86
C ASN A 207 24.65 1.22 -8.05
N ALA A 208 25.77 0.87 -8.69
CA ALA A 208 25.77 -0.15 -9.73
C ALA A 208 25.47 -1.54 -9.14
N GLY A 209 24.77 -2.39 -9.90
CA GLY A 209 24.45 -3.77 -9.53
C GLY A 209 23.06 -4.22 -10.00
N THR A 210 22.65 -5.40 -9.52
CA THR A 210 21.36 -6.01 -9.82
C THR A 210 20.32 -5.63 -8.77
N TYR A 211 19.13 -5.27 -9.23
CA TYR A 211 17.99 -4.88 -8.42
C TYR A 211 16.79 -5.79 -8.70
N GLU A 212 16.12 -6.23 -7.64
CA GLU A 212 14.71 -6.62 -7.69
C GLU A 212 13.91 -5.30 -7.80
N ALA A 213 13.15 -5.17 -8.88
CA ALA A 213 12.50 -3.91 -9.23
C ALA A 213 11.03 -4.10 -9.55
N ALA A 214 10.25 -3.06 -9.27
CA ALA A 214 8.89 -2.93 -9.76
C ALA A 214 8.60 -1.50 -10.18
N SER A 215 7.69 -1.35 -11.13
CA SER A 215 7.12 -0.06 -11.51
C SER A 215 5.60 -0.15 -11.60
N GLU A 216 4.92 0.84 -11.04
CA GLU A 216 3.46 0.91 -11.05
C GLU A 216 2.98 2.32 -11.42
N LEU A 217 1.86 2.36 -12.13
CA LEU A 217 1.15 3.60 -12.42
C LEU A 217 0.07 3.84 -11.36
N SER A 218 -0.29 5.09 -11.15
CA SER A 218 -1.35 5.48 -10.21
C SER A 218 -2.75 4.97 -10.62
N ASN A 219 -2.89 4.33 -11.78
CA ASN A 219 -4.09 3.65 -12.23
C ASN A 219 -4.07 2.17 -11.82
N ALA A 220 -5.05 1.76 -11.02
CA ALA A 220 -5.17 0.38 -10.52
C ALA A 220 -5.55 -0.65 -11.58
N ASP A 221 -6.07 -0.24 -12.74
CA ASP A 221 -6.46 -1.14 -13.83
C ASP A 221 -5.26 -1.54 -14.71
N ILE A 222 -4.10 -0.90 -14.53
CA ILE A 222 -2.87 -1.21 -15.26
C ILE A 222 -2.00 -2.13 -14.40
N LEU A 223 -1.64 -3.30 -14.93
CA LEU A 223 -0.76 -4.23 -14.23
C LEU A 223 0.62 -3.60 -13.98
N PRO A 224 1.18 -3.75 -12.76
CA PRO A 224 2.54 -3.31 -12.49
C PRO A 224 3.55 -4.13 -13.31
N TYR A 225 4.74 -3.57 -13.51
CA TYR A 225 5.88 -4.31 -14.04
C TYR A 225 6.76 -4.78 -12.90
N TYR A 226 7.29 -5.99 -13.00
CA TYR A 226 8.15 -6.58 -11.98
C TYR A 226 9.20 -7.52 -12.58
N GLY A 227 10.38 -7.58 -11.97
CA GLY A 227 11.48 -8.44 -12.39
C GLY A 227 12.82 -8.01 -11.82
N GLU A 228 13.89 -8.62 -12.33
CA GLU A 228 15.27 -8.22 -12.04
C GLU A 228 15.83 -7.34 -13.14
N VAL A 229 16.56 -6.28 -12.76
CA VAL A 229 17.24 -5.37 -13.68
C VAL A 229 18.67 -5.14 -13.19
N THR A 230 19.62 -5.08 -14.12
CA THR A 230 21.03 -4.83 -13.80
C THR A 230 21.47 -3.49 -14.38
N TYR A 231 21.97 -2.62 -13.51
CA TYR A 231 22.58 -1.35 -13.88
C TYR A 231 24.09 -1.42 -13.69
N GLU A 232 24.83 -1.48 -14.79
CA GLU A 232 26.29 -1.62 -14.78
C GLU A 232 26.99 -0.32 -14.35
N GLU A 233 28.19 -0.49 -13.83
CA GLU A 233 29.06 0.62 -13.42
C GLU A 233 29.44 1.51 -14.61
N GLY A 234 29.38 2.83 -14.40
CA GLY A 234 29.75 3.82 -15.40
C GLY A 234 28.82 3.84 -16.61
N GLN A 235 27.62 3.27 -16.51
CA GLN A 235 26.60 3.31 -17.55
C GLN A 235 25.44 4.23 -17.16
N LYS A 236 24.91 4.90 -18.18
CA LYS A 236 23.67 5.67 -18.11
C LYS A 236 22.58 4.92 -18.84
N TYR A 237 21.42 4.82 -18.21
CA TYR A 237 20.24 4.13 -18.71
C TYR A 237 19.10 5.13 -18.88
N ARG A 238 18.32 4.94 -19.94
CA ARG A 238 17.05 5.62 -20.18
C ARG A 238 15.96 4.57 -20.26
N GLU A 239 14.98 4.69 -19.36
CA GLU A 239 13.82 3.81 -19.34
C GLU A 239 12.58 4.58 -19.79
N GLU A 240 11.91 4.06 -20.80
CA GLU A 240 10.73 4.69 -21.38
C GLU A 240 9.48 3.87 -21.02
N TYR A 241 8.51 4.55 -20.40
CA TYR A 241 7.19 4.01 -20.12
C TYR A 241 6.22 4.59 -21.16
N PRO A 242 5.75 3.77 -22.13
CA PRO A 242 5.00 4.27 -23.29
C PRO A 242 3.57 4.68 -22.93
N ILE A 243 2.96 5.50 -23.79
CA ILE A 243 1.53 5.83 -23.73
C ILE A 243 0.73 4.53 -23.74
N SER A 244 -0.24 4.38 -22.83
CA SER A 244 -1.23 3.30 -22.89
C SER A 244 -2.13 3.53 -24.12
N ASP A 245 -2.07 2.64 -25.11
CA ASP A 245 -2.99 2.60 -26.26
C ASP A 245 -4.45 2.34 -25.83
#